data_AF-A0A2M6WJZ3-F1
#
_entry.id   AF-A0A2M6WJZ3-F1
#
_cell.length_a   1.000
_cell.length_b   1.000
_cell.length_c   1.000
_cell.angle_alpha   90.00
_cell.angle_beta   90.00
_cell.angle_gamma   90.00
#
_symmetry.space_group_name_H-M   'P 1'
#
loop_
_entity.id
_entity.type
_entity.pdbx_description
1 polymer ?
#
loop_
_entity_poly.entity_id
_entity_poly.type
_entity_poly.pdbx_seq_one_letter_code
_entity_poly.pdbx_strand_id
1 'polypeptide(L)'
;MTEYTTQALVLTRDLVSEDDASLLIYTEKLGKIRARAKALYKPTSKLSVHLQPLKISTIRVVKTKGFQVVDALSQEKIFTSDKNIKNLLSLVTVIDKLTNYLEPDYELWEVLNTKELVSRDVLSILGFDPTHASCLRCKKVKPEKFLVSVMEYVCVNCTKYFTN
;
A
#
# COMPACT_ATOMS: atom_id res chain seq x y z
N MET A 1 12.81 -8.47 -22.87
CA MET A 1 12.43 -8.87 -21.50
C MET A 1 13.35 -8.12 -20.56
N THR A 2 12.81 -7.42 -19.57
CA THR A 2 13.62 -6.65 -18.61
C THR A 2 13.36 -7.17 -17.22
N GLU A 3 14.42 -7.41 -16.45
CA GLU A 3 14.31 -7.85 -15.06
C GLU A 3 14.67 -6.72 -14.11
N TYR A 4 13.94 -6.62 -13.01
CA TYR A 4 14.16 -5.66 -11.94
C TYR A 4 14.27 -6.42 -10.62
N THR A 5 15.29 -6.08 -9.84
CA THR A 5 15.37 -6.46 -8.42
C THR A 5 15.14 -5.20 -7.59
N THR A 6 14.08 -5.21 -6.78
CA THR A 6 13.62 -4.06 -6.00
C THR A 6 12.99 -4.53 -4.70
N GLN A 7 13.04 -3.68 -3.68
CA GLN A 7 12.17 -3.87 -2.52
C GLN A 7 10.75 -3.46 -2.87
N ALA A 8 9.78 -4.12 -2.24
CA ALA A 8 8.36 -3.89 -2.46
C ALA A 8 7.56 -4.11 -1.18
N LEU A 9 6.58 -3.23 -0.96
CA LEU A 9 5.50 -3.39 -0.02
C LEU A 9 4.32 -4.03 -0.76
N VAL A 10 3.85 -5.19 -0.27
CA VAL A 10 2.64 -5.82 -0.81
C VAL A 10 1.41 -5.10 -0.26
N LEU A 11 0.64 -4.45 -1.14
CA LEU A 11 -0.59 -3.75 -0.78
C LEU A 11 -1.76 -4.74 -0.72
N THR A 12 -1.99 -5.46 -1.80
CA THR A 12 -3.04 -6.49 -1.90
C THR A 12 -2.56 -7.70 -2.70
N ARG A 13 -3.25 -8.83 -2.51
CA ARG A 13 -3.15 -10.02 -3.35
C ARG A 13 -4.55 -10.54 -3.63
N ASP A 14 -4.84 -10.75 -4.91
CA ASP A 14 -6.15 -11.16 -5.38
C ASP A 14 -6.01 -12.43 -6.21
N LEU A 15 -6.85 -13.43 -5.98
CA LEU A 15 -6.90 -14.65 -6.78
C LEU A 15 -7.40 -14.31 -8.20
N VAL A 16 -6.70 -14.79 -9.23
CA VAL A 16 -7.05 -14.51 -10.65
C VAL A 16 -7.37 -15.77 -11.44
N SER A 17 -6.75 -16.89 -11.08
CA SER A 17 -7.06 -18.23 -11.60
C SER A 17 -6.97 -19.23 -10.44
N GLU A 18 -6.96 -20.54 -10.71
CA GLU A 18 -6.92 -21.59 -9.67
C GLU A 18 -5.89 -21.32 -8.58
N ASP A 19 -4.63 -21.07 -8.96
CA ASP A 19 -3.54 -20.85 -8.01
C ASP A 19 -2.76 -19.54 -8.22
N ASP A 20 -3.01 -18.80 -9.31
CA ASP A 20 -2.27 -17.58 -9.60
C ASP A 20 -2.90 -16.35 -8.93
N ALA A 21 -2.05 -15.41 -8.55
CA ALA A 21 -2.46 -14.14 -7.94
C ALA A 21 -2.11 -12.94 -8.81
N SER A 22 -2.95 -11.90 -8.75
CA SER A 22 -2.60 -10.53 -9.08
C SER A 22 -2.22 -9.82 -7.79
N LEU A 23 -1.03 -9.24 -7.77
CA LEU A 23 -0.51 -8.48 -6.65
C LEU A 23 -0.56 -7.00 -6.99
N LEU A 24 -1.11 -6.19 -6.09
CA LEU A 24 -0.86 -4.75 -6.09
C LEU A 24 0.28 -4.49 -5.12
N ILE A 25 1.36 -3.91 -5.63
CA ILE A 25 2.58 -3.70 -4.86
C ILE A 25 3.10 -2.29 -5.11
N TYR A 26 3.62 -1.66 -4.04
CA TYR A 26 4.38 -0.42 -4.16
C TYR A 26 5.87 -0.77 -4.06
N THR A 27 6.67 -0.30 -5.00
CA THR A 27 8.08 -0.67 -5.12
C THR A 27 8.97 0.56 -5.09
N GLU A 28 10.18 0.40 -4.55
CA GLU A 28 11.21 1.44 -4.51
C GLU A 28 11.54 1.99 -5.91
N LYS A 29 11.74 1.10 -6.90
CA LYS A 29 12.26 1.49 -8.22
C LYS A 29 11.22 1.74 -9.30
N LEU A 30 10.02 1.17 -9.16
CA LEU A 30 8.97 1.22 -10.18
C LEU A 30 7.70 1.92 -9.67
N GLY A 31 7.66 2.39 -8.43
CA GLY A 31 6.45 2.91 -7.80
C GLY A 31 5.37 1.84 -7.68
N LYS A 32 4.11 2.24 -7.76
CA LYS A 32 2.97 1.30 -7.71
C LYS A 32 2.86 0.52 -9.02
N ILE A 33 2.80 -0.80 -8.92
CA ILE A 33 2.58 -1.69 -10.06
C ILE A 33 1.59 -2.81 -9.72
N ARG A 34 0.96 -3.38 -10.76
CA ARG A 34 0.22 -4.64 -10.67
C ARG A 34 1.06 -5.73 -11.30
N ALA A 35 1.33 -6.81 -10.56
CA ALA A 35 2.18 -7.91 -11.00
C ALA A 35 1.49 -9.26 -10.80
N ARG A 36 1.66 -10.20 -11.74
CA ARG A 36 1.19 -11.57 -11.58
C ARG A 36 2.19 -12.40 -10.78
N ALA A 37 1.71 -13.27 -9.92
CA ALA A 37 2.51 -14.31 -9.27
C ALA A 37 1.89 -15.67 -9.55
N LYS A 38 2.68 -16.58 -10.14
CA LYS A 38 2.20 -17.92 -10.50
C LYS A 38 2.18 -18.84 -9.29
N ALA A 39 1.17 -19.69 -9.20
CA ALA A 39 1.04 -20.71 -8.16
C ALA A 39 1.21 -20.16 -6.73
N LEU A 40 0.73 -18.93 -6.48
CA LEU A 40 0.86 -18.28 -5.17
C LEU A 40 -0.04 -18.93 -4.12
N TYR A 41 -1.21 -19.45 -4.51
CA TYR A 41 -2.16 -20.07 -3.59
C TYR A 41 -1.98 -21.58 -3.41
N LYS A 42 -1.03 -22.21 -4.12
CA LYS A 42 -0.65 -23.60 -3.83
C LYS A 42 -0.16 -23.72 -2.39
N PRO A 43 -0.61 -24.73 -1.62
CA PRO A 43 -0.14 -24.94 -0.25
C PRO A 43 1.40 -25.11 -0.14
N THR A 44 2.04 -25.61 -1.21
CA THR A 44 3.49 -25.80 -1.31
C THR A 44 4.26 -24.56 -1.79
N SER A 45 3.57 -23.44 -1.99
CA SER A 45 4.16 -22.23 -2.57
C SER A 45 5.09 -21.52 -1.59
N LYS A 46 6.39 -21.59 -1.87
CA LYS A 46 7.42 -20.83 -1.15
C LYS A 46 7.23 -19.32 -1.31
N LEU A 47 6.77 -18.90 -2.49
CA LEU A 47 6.57 -17.49 -2.83
C LEU A 47 5.46 -16.84 -1.99
N SER A 48 4.41 -17.60 -1.64
CA SER A 48 3.25 -17.12 -0.88
C SER A 48 3.60 -16.54 0.49
N VAL A 49 4.57 -17.17 1.18
CA VAL A 49 5.02 -16.72 2.51
C VAL A 49 5.77 -15.40 2.44
N HIS A 50 6.41 -15.11 1.30
CA HIS A 50 7.13 -13.87 1.08
C HIS A 50 6.22 -12.74 0.55
N LEU A 51 5.10 -13.06 -0.10
CA LEU A 51 4.20 -12.06 -0.71
C LEU A 51 2.88 -11.91 0.08
N GLN A 52 2.99 -11.78 1.40
CA GLN A 52 1.86 -11.47 2.28
C GLN A 52 1.56 -9.97 2.25
N PRO A 53 0.28 -9.53 2.30
CA PRO A 53 -0.08 -8.13 2.44
C PRO A 53 0.61 -7.49 3.64
N LEU A 54 0.94 -6.20 3.52
CA LEU A 54 1.67 -5.43 4.54
C LEU A 54 3.02 -6.07 4.91
N LYS A 55 3.69 -6.71 3.94
CA LYS A 55 5.05 -7.21 4.13
C LYS A 55 5.98 -6.55 3.14
N ILE A 56 7.19 -6.23 3.61
CA ILE A 56 8.28 -5.77 2.77
C ILE A 56 9.09 -6.98 2.32
N SER A 57 9.27 -7.07 1.01
CA SER A 57 10.02 -8.15 0.38
C SER A 57 10.91 -7.60 -0.71
N THR A 58 12.13 -8.13 -0.78
CA THR A 58 12.95 -7.99 -1.98
C THR A 58 12.37 -8.92 -3.03
N ILE A 59 11.93 -8.37 -4.15
CA ILE A 59 11.31 -9.12 -5.22
C ILE A 59 12.13 -9.01 -6.50
N ARG A 60 12.10 -10.09 -7.29
CA ARG A 60 12.55 -10.08 -8.68
C ARG A 60 11.33 -10.07 -9.58
N VAL A 61 11.24 -9.03 -10.42
CA VAL A 61 10.11 -8.80 -11.31
C VAL A 61 10.59 -8.80 -12.75
N VAL A 62 9.90 -9.58 -13.58
CA VAL A 62 10.12 -9.60 -15.02
C VAL A 62 9.05 -8.76 -15.71
N LYS A 63 9.47 -7.81 -16.54
CA LYS A 63 8.61 -7.04 -17.45
C LYS A 63 8.67 -7.63 -18.85
N THR A 64 7.54 -8.14 -19.32
CA THR A 64 7.30 -8.51 -20.73
C THR A 64 6.10 -7.72 -21.25
N LYS A 65 4.91 -8.34 -21.38
CA LYS A 65 3.64 -7.65 -21.66
C LYS A 65 3.03 -7.01 -20.42
N GLY A 66 3.44 -7.49 -19.24
CA GLY A 66 3.10 -6.96 -17.93
C GLY A 66 4.20 -7.33 -16.93
N PHE A 67 3.94 -7.10 -15.65
CA PHE A 67 4.86 -7.46 -14.58
C PHE A 67 4.53 -8.86 -14.03
N GLN A 68 5.57 -9.67 -13.82
CA GLN A 68 5.45 -10.94 -13.14
C GLN A 68 6.51 -11.04 -12.04
N VAL A 69 6.09 -11.36 -10.82
CA VAL A 69 7.02 -11.70 -9.73
C VAL A 69 7.49 -13.13 -9.95
N VAL A 70 8.80 -13.30 -10.09
CA VAL A 70 9.43 -14.61 -10.32
C VAL A 70 10.16 -15.13 -9.08
N ASP A 71 10.50 -14.24 -8.16
CA ASP A 71 11.16 -14.57 -6.91
C ASP A 71 10.88 -13.51 -5.85
N ALA A 72 10.88 -13.90 -4.58
CA ALA A 72 10.72 -12.98 -3.46
C ALA A 72 11.39 -13.53 -2.20
N LEU A 73 12.03 -12.62 -1.47
CA LEU A 73 12.57 -12.86 -0.14
C LEU A 73 12.01 -11.79 0.79
N SER A 74 11.21 -12.21 1.75
CA SER A 74 10.61 -11.31 2.71
C SER A 74 11.57 -10.93 3.83
N GLN A 75 11.49 -9.68 4.25
CA GLN A 75 12.26 -9.17 5.38
C GLN A 75 11.54 -9.53 6.69
N GLU A 76 12.29 -9.65 7.78
CA GLU A 76 11.76 -9.74 9.15
C GLU A 76 11.30 -8.37 9.63
N LYS A 77 10.47 -7.71 8.81
CA LYS A 77 9.75 -6.48 9.17
C LYS A 77 8.29 -6.85 9.30
N ILE A 78 7.82 -6.91 10.53
CA ILE A 78 6.39 -6.93 10.86
C ILE A 78 6.06 -5.49 11.20
N PHE A 79 5.11 -4.86 10.49
CA PHE A 79 4.64 -3.54 10.88
C PHE A 79 3.98 -3.65 12.25
N THR A 80 4.68 -3.19 13.27
CA THR A 80 4.25 -3.21 14.66
C THR A 80 4.01 -1.78 15.11
N SER A 81 2.99 -1.08 14.61
CA SER A 81 2.77 0.27 15.15
C SER A 81 1.37 0.85 15.12
N ASP A 82 0.36 0.07 14.73
CA ASP A 82 -0.99 0.43 15.16
C ASP A 82 -1.63 -0.78 15.79
N LYS A 83 -2.04 -0.62 17.06
CA LYS A 83 -2.92 -1.55 17.80
C LYS A 83 -4.28 -1.76 17.10
N ASN A 84 -4.44 -1.31 15.86
CA ASN A 84 -5.66 -1.30 15.11
C ASN A 84 -5.39 -1.63 13.63
N ILE A 85 -5.58 -2.89 13.27
CA ILE A 85 -5.49 -3.39 11.88
C ILE A 85 -6.30 -2.56 10.88
N LYS A 86 -7.37 -1.88 11.33
CA LYS A 86 -8.18 -0.99 10.49
C LYS A 86 -7.37 0.19 9.94
N ASN A 87 -6.43 0.73 10.71
CA ASN A 87 -5.59 1.84 10.26
C ASN A 87 -4.65 1.38 9.15
N LEU A 88 -3.99 0.23 9.32
CA LEU A 88 -3.12 -0.35 8.29
C LEU A 88 -3.87 -0.65 6.99
N LEU A 89 -5.08 -1.19 7.07
CA LEU A 89 -5.92 -1.42 5.89
C LEU A 89 -6.34 -0.11 5.21
N SER A 90 -6.63 0.93 6.01
CA SER A 90 -6.93 2.25 5.46
C SER A 90 -5.72 2.85 4.74
N LEU A 91 -4.50 2.66 5.26
CA LEU A 91 -3.27 3.11 4.61
C LEU A 91 -3.03 2.42 3.27
N VAL A 92 -3.28 1.11 3.18
CA VAL A 92 -3.24 0.38 1.90
C VAL A 92 -4.16 1.04 0.87
N THR A 93 -5.37 1.42 1.30
CA THR A 93 -6.34 2.09 0.42
C THR A 93 -5.87 3.49 0.02
N VAL A 94 -5.32 4.25 0.96
CA VAL A 94 -4.76 5.59 0.72
C VAL A 94 -3.64 5.50 -0.32
N ILE A 95 -2.67 4.60 -0.12
CA ILE A 95 -1.55 4.40 -1.06
C ILE A 95 -2.08 3.97 -2.43
N ASP A 96 -3.00 3.00 -2.49
CA ASP A 96 -3.59 2.57 -3.77
C ASP A 96 -4.32 3.71 -4.49
N LYS A 97 -5.09 4.54 -3.80
CA LYS A 97 -5.89 5.57 -4.49
C LYS A 97 -5.14 6.85 -4.79
N LEU A 98 -4.13 7.19 -4.02
CA LEU A 98 -3.43 8.48 -4.12
C LEU A 98 -2.09 8.42 -4.85
N THR A 99 -1.56 7.23 -5.12
CA THR A 99 -0.33 7.09 -5.93
C THR A 99 -0.65 6.71 -7.37
N ASN A 100 0.18 7.12 -8.31
CA ASN A 100 0.06 6.72 -9.71
C ASN A 100 0.83 5.42 -10.00
N TYR A 101 0.46 4.76 -11.09
CA TYR A 101 1.21 3.60 -11.58
C TYR A 101 2.52 4.05 -12.22
N LEU A 102 3.60 3.29 -11.99
CA LEU A 102 4.91 3.52 -12.61
C LEU A 102 5.60 4.86 -12.25
N GLU A 103 5.15 5.49 -11.17
CA GLU A 103 5.72 6.72 -10.64
C GLU A 103 6.33 6.42 -9.25
N PRO A 104 7.63 6.08 -9.18
CA PRO A 104 8.31 5.91 -7.90
C PRO A 104 8.44 7.26 -7.19
N ASP A 105 8.17 7.26 -5.89
CA ASP A 105 8.38 8.38 -4.99
C ASP A 105 9.34 7.91 -3.89
N TYR A 106 10.52 8.54 -3.87
CA TYR A 106 11.60 8.17 -2.96
C TYR A 106 11.24 8.49 -1.50
N GLU A 107 10.66 9.67 -1.24
CA GLU A 107 10.29 10.10 0.11
C GLU A 107 9.18 9.19 0.67
N LEU A 108 8.19 8.89 -0.16
CA LEU A 108 7.14 7.94 0.21
C LEU A 108 7.73 6.56 0.50
N TRP A 109 8.63 6.07 -0.35
CA TRP A 109 9.26 4.78 -0.14
C TRP A 109 10.04 4.71 1.18
N GLU A 110 10.80 5.76 1.53
CA GLU A 110 11.54 5.80 2.80
C GLU A 110 10.61 5.61 3.99
N VAL A 111 9.47 6.30 4.03
CA VAL A 111 8.45 6.15 5.08
C VAL A 111 7.82 4.76 5.05
N LEU A 112 7.48 4.24 3.86
CA LEU A 112 6.90 2.90 3.71
C LEU A 112 7.86 1.78 4.15
N ASN A 113 9.17 2.01 4.08
CA ASN A 113 10.19 1.04 4.44
C ASN A 113 10.56 1.04 5.94
N THR A 114 9.98 1.94 6.73
CA THR A 114 10.17 1.98 8.18
C THR A 114 9.49 0.81 8.90
N LYS A 115 9.80 0.59 10.18
CA LYS A 115 9.12 -0.43 11.00
C LYS A 115 7.74 0.01 11.49
N GLU A 116 7.48 1.32 11.49
CA GLU A 116 6.28 1.93 12.05
C GLU A 116 5.62 2.79 10.99
N LEU A 117 4.55 2.27 10.36
CA LEU A 117 3.79 3.03 9.37
C LEU A 117 2.84 3.98 10.07
N VAL A 118 3.19 5.26 10.08
CA VAL A 118 2.36 6.31 10.66
C VAL A 118 1.55 6.98 9.56
N SER A 119 0.21 6.94 9.72
CA SER A 119 -0.71 7.48 8.69
C SER A 119 -0.49 8.96 8.39
N ARG A 120 -0.11 9.75 9.41
CA ARG A 120 0.22 11.17 9.25
C ARG A 120 1.35 11.37 8.24
N ASP A 121 2.44 10.63 8.41
CA ASP A 121 3.66 10.87 7.65
C ASP A 121 3.44 10.51 6.17
N VAL A 122 2.70 9.41 5.91
CA VAL A 122 2.26 9.03 4.56
C VAL A 122 1.35 10.10 3.95
N LEU A 123 0.35 10.60 4.68
CA LEU A 123 -0.57 11.61 4.17
C LEU A 123 0.14 12.94 3.88
N SER A 124 1.06 13.37 4.75
CA SER A 124 1.86 14.58 4.54
C SER A 124 2.69 14.52 3.25
N ILE A 125 3.37 13.40 2.99
CA ILE A 125 4.14 13.21 1.74
C ILE A 125 3.23 13.23 0.52
N LEU A 126 2.03 12.65 0.62
CA LEU A 126 1.03 12.65 -0.44
C LEU A 126 0.33 14.02 -0.62
N GLY A 127 0.75 15.07 0.10
CA GLY A 127 0.21 16.42 0.00
C GLY A 127 -1.00 16.72 0.90
N PHE A 128 -1.33 15.81 1.82
CA PHE A 128 -2.44 15.91 2.76
C PHE A 128 -1.92 16.04 4.19
N ASP A 129 -1.20 17.12 4.50
CA ASP A 129 -0.69 17.34 5.86
C ASP A 129 -1.84 17.59 6.87
N PRO A 130 -1.99 16.77 7.92
CA PRO A 130 -3.06 16.94 8.91
C PRO A 130 -2.85 18.10 9.89
N THR A 131 -1.67 18.72 9.93
CA THR A 131 -1.28 19.70 10.97
C THR A 131 -2.29 20.85 11.11
N HIS A 132 -2.78 21.34 9.98
CA HIS A 132 -3.78 22.42 9.92
C HIS A 132 -5.13 21.95 9.37
N ALA A 133 -5.36 20.64 9.31
CA ALA A 133 -6.58 20.09 8.78
C ALA A 133 -7.80 20.52 9.61
N SER A 134 -8.89 20.78 8.91
CA SER A 134 -10.21 21.05 9.49
C SER A 134 -11.24 20.16 8.82
N CYS A 135 -12.28 19.80 9.57
CA CYS A 135 -13.39 19.02 9.02
C CYS A 135 -14.02 19.78 7.84
N LEU A 136 -14.07 19.15 6.66
CA LEU A 136 -14.64 19.71 5.44
C LEU A 136 -16.01 20.38 5.69
N ARG A 137 -16.86 19.72 6.49
CA ARG A 137 -18.23 20.15 6.80
C ARG A 137 -18.33 21.15 7.95
N CYS A 138 -17.92 20.77 9.17
CA CYS A 138 -18.18 21.57 10.37
C CYS A 138 -17.00 22.45 10.80
N LYS A 139 -15.89 22.43 10.06
CA LYS A 139 -14.66 23.20 10.32
C LYS A 139 -13.99 22.93 11.68
N LYS A 140 -14.40 21.87 12.39
CA LYS A 140 -13.69 21.37 13.58
C LYS A 140 -12.21 21.15 13.23
N VAL A 141 -11.31 21.80 13.97
CA VAL A 141 -9.85 21.61 13.86
C VAL A 141 -9.45 20.20 14.30
N LYS A 142 -8.35 19.68 13.73
CA LYS A 142 -7.84 18.32 14.02
C LYS A 142 -8.91 17.23 13.86
N PRO A 143 -9.54 17.11 12.68
CA PRO A 143 -10.50 16.06 12.37
C PRO A 143 -9.87 14.66 12.47
N GLU A 144 -10.66 13.66 12.86
CA GLU A 144 -10.15 12.33 13.19
C GLU A 144 -9.92 11.41 11.97
N LYS A 145 -10.50 11.73 10.81
CA LYS A 145 -10.45 10.86 9.63
C LYS A 145 -10.08 11.63 8.37
N PHE A 146 -9.29 10.98 7.53
CA PHE A 146 -9.09 11.37 6.13
C PHE A 146 -9.96 10.47 5.24
N LEU A 147 -10.76 11.07 4.36
CA LEU A 147 -11.62 10.33 3.43
C LEU A 147 -11.04 10.40 2.03
N VAL A 148 -10.53 9.27 1.54
CA VAL A 148 -9.96 9.14 0.20
C VAL A 148 -10.96 9.47 -0.91
N SER A 149 -12.26 9.19 -0.71
CA SER A 149 -13.31 9.46 -1.70
C SER A 149 -13.50 10.95 -2.02
N VAL A 150 -13.20 11.82 -1.07
CA VAL A 150 -13.32 13.28 -1.20
C VAL A 150 -11.97 13.98 -1.03
N MET A 151 -10.89 13.22 -0.82
CA MET A 151 -9.52 13.69 -0.60
C MET A 151 -9.41 14.78 0.49
N GLU A 152 -10.26 14.67 1.52
CA GLU A 152 -10.44 15.71 2.53
C GLU A 152 -10.60 15.10 3.92
N TYR A 153 -10.35 15.92 4.94
CA TYR A 153 -10.53 15.50 6.31
C TYR A 153 -11.95 15.73 6.82
N VAL A 154 -12.46 14.76 7.59
CA VAL A 154 -13.81 14.80 8.15
C VAL A 154 -13.80 14.30 9.59
N CYS A 155 -14.54 14.96 10.47
CA CYS A 155 -14.68 14.49 11.85
C CYS A 155 -15.63 13.29 11.96
N VAL A 156 -15.50 12.49 13.01
CA VAL A 156 -16.32 11.27 13.20
C VAL A 156 -17.82 11.54 13.01
N ASN A 157 -18.33 12.64 13.58
CA ASN A 157 -19.74 13.04 13.51
C ASN A 157 -20.21 13.41 12.10
N CYS A 158 -19.31 13.90 11.25
CA CYS A 158 -19.62 14.31 9.88
C CYS A 158 -19.39 13.19 8.85
N THR A 159 -18.70 12.10 9.21
CA THR A 159 -18.39 10.98 8.29
C THR A 159 -19.63 10.44 7.58
N LYS A 160 -20.77 10.33 8.29
CA LYS A 160 -22.05 9.80 7.78
C LYS A 160 -22.64 10.54 6.58
N TYR A 161 -22.15 11.73 6.28
CA TYR A 161 -22.61 12.52 5.14
C TYR A 161 -21.78 12.32 3.87
N PHE A 162 -20.71 11.53 3.96
CA PHE A 162 -19.76 11.26 2.87
C PHE A 162 -19.60 9.76 2.60
N THR A 163 -20.21 8.92 3.42
CA THR A 163 -20.30 7.46 3.23
C THR A 163 -21.71 7.16 2.74
N ASN A 164 -21.85 6.74 1.48
CA ASN A 164 -23.09 6.17 0.95
C ASN A 164 -23.38 4.82 1.59
#